data_AF-A0A6V7KE51-F1
#
_entry.id   AF-A0A6V7KE51-F1
#
_cell.length_a   1.000
_cell.length_b   1.000
_cell.length_c   1.000
_cell.angle_alpha   90.00
_cell.angle_beta   90.00
_cell.angle_gamma   90.00
#
_symmetry.space_group_name_H-M   'P 1'
#
loop_
_entity.id
_entity.type
_entity.pdbx_description
1 polymer ?
#
loop_
_entity_poly.entity_id
_entity_poly.type
_entity_poly.pdbx_seq_one_letter_code
_entity_poly.pdbx_strand_id
1 'polypeptide(L)' 'MQQEPISQIIYLGDILEQCDFQHFWDRMVSMSDLCDKIVGFQDSIRKFVCHVVGITFQTIDKSLLAQLLGSVD' A
#
# COMPACT_ATOMS: atom_id res chain seq x y z
N MET A 1 13.21 -24.74 -5.30
CA MET A 1 12.65 -23.94 -6.40
C MET A 1 11.17 -23.75 -6.11
N GLN A 2 10.64 -22.53 -6.28
CA GLN A 2 9.28 -22.05 -5.92
C GLN A 2 9.13 -21.43 -4.52
N GLN A 3 9.58 -20.18 -4.37
CA GLN A 3 9.06 -19.23 -3.36
C GLN A 3 8.77 -17.85 -3.97
N GLU A 4 8.58 -17.76 -5.29
CA GLU A 4 8.30 -16.50 -5.99
C GLU A 4 7.16 -15.68 -5.36
N PRO A 5 5.99 -16.25 -4.99
CA PRO A 5 4.92 -15.44 -4.40
C PRO A 5 5.21 -15.01 -2.95
N ILE A 6 5.91 -15.84 -2.16
CA ILE A 6 6.22 -15.52 -0.76
C ILE A 6 7.24 -14.38 -0.69
N SER A 7 8.29 -14.43 -1.52
CA SER A 7 9.29 -13.37 -1.56
C SER A 7 8.67 -12.03 -1.97
N GLN A 8 7.68 -12.04 -2.86
CA GLN A 8 6.98 -10.83 -3.25
C GLN A 8 6.07 -10.27 -2.16
N ILE A 9 5.37 -11.13 -1.40
CA ILE A 9 4.57 -10.69 -0.25
C ILE A 9 5.46 -10.08 0.84
N ILE A 10 6.60 -10.71 1.12
CA ILE A 10 7.59 -10.16 2.08
C ILE A 10 8.06 -8.79 1.61
N TYR A 11 8.38 -8.65 0.32
CA TYR A 11 8.81 -7.38 -0.25
C TYR A 11 7.72 -6.29 -0.19
N LEU A 12 6.45 -6.65 -0.43
CA LEU A 12 5.34 -5.72 -0.23
C LEU A 12 5.24 -5.23 1.22
N GLY A 13 5.48 -6.13 2.19
CA GLY A 13 5.55 -5.77 3.61
C GLY A 13 6.67 -4.78 3.92
N ASP A 14 7.87 -5.04 3.41
CA ASP A 14 9.04 -4.16 3.57
C ASP A 14 8.78 -2.73 3.07
N ILE A 15 8.15 -2.60 1.89
CA ILE A 15 7.77 -1.30 1.33
C ILE A 15 6.76 -0.57 2.26
N LEU A 16 5.79 -1.29 2.82
CA LEU A 16 4.81 -0.71 3.75
C LEU A 16 5.47 -0.24 5.05
N GLU A 17 6.43 -0.99 5.57
CA GLU A 17 7.20 -0.63 6.78
C GLU A 17 8.08 0.60 6.56
N GLN A 18 8.62 0.77 5.35
CA GLN A 18 9.38 1.97 4.94
C GLN A 18 8.48 3.17 4.62
N CYS A 19 7.16 3.02 4.71
CA CYS A 19 6.16 4.03 4.35
C CYS A 19 6.22 4.51 2.89
N ASP A 20 6.78 3.70 1.97
CA ASP A 20 6.86 4.03 0.55
C ASP A 20 5.58 3.60 -0.18
N PHE A 21 4.48 4.26 0.16
CA PHE A 21 3.14 3.88 -0.29
C PHE A 21 2.97 3.99 -1.81
N GLN A 22 3.64 4.95 -2.45
CA GLN A 22 3.56 5.09 -3.92
C GLN A 22 4.16 3.87 -4.61
N HIS A 23 5.31 3.39 -4.14
CA HIS A 23 5.94 2.18 -4.67
C HIS A 23 5.11 0.93 -4.38
N PHE A 24 4.46 0.87 -3.21
CA PHE A 24 3.55 -0.21 -2.87
C PHE A 24 2.40 -0.32 -3.88
N TRP A 25 1.73 0.80 -4.20
CA TRP A 25 0.59 0.78 -5.12
C TRP A 25 0.99 0.36 -6.53
N ASP A 26 2.13 0.82 -7.04
CA ASP A 26 2.67 0.40 -8.34
C ASP A 26 2.95 -1.11 -8.37
N ARG A 27 3.60 -1.63 -7.31
CA ARG A 27 3.92 -3.06 -7.21
C ARG A 27 2.68 -3.93 -7.03
N MET A 28 1.69 -3.44 -6.30
CA MET A 28 0.43 -4.14 -6.07
C MET A 28 -0.33 -4.38 -7.38
N VAL A 29 -0.30 -3.45 -8.34
CA VAL A 29 -0.91 -3.63 -9.67
C VAL A 29 -0.31 -4.83 -10.40
N SER A 30 1.00 -5.05 -10.27
CA SER A 30 1.68 -6.22 -10.86
C SER A 30 1.29 -7.55 -10.18
N MET A 31 0.68 -7.49 -8.99
CA MET A 31 0.26 -8.63 -8.18
C MET A 31 -1.25 -8.67 -7.95
N SER A 32 -2.03 -7.99 -8.79
CA SER A 32 -3.48 -7.89 -8.66
C SER A 32 -4.14 -9.26 -8.52
N ASP A 33 -3.65 -10.26 -9.25
CA ASP A 33 -4.16 -11.64 -9.22
C ASP A 33 -4.13 -12.29 -7.82
N LEU A 34 -3.20 -11.91 -6.95
CA LEU A 34 -3.14 -12.37 -5.55
C LEU A 34 -3.91 -11.43 -4.62
N CYS A 35 -3.75 -10.12 -4.81
CA CYS A 35 -4.35 -9.10 -3.96
C CYS A 35 -5.88 -9.02 -4.10
N ASP A 36 -6.43 -9.18 -5.31
CA ASP A 36 -7.87 -9.19 -5.58
C ASP A 36 -8.59 -10.41 -5.00
N LYS A 37 -7.86 -11.52 -4.77
CA LYS A 37 -8.40 -12.69 -4.07
C LYS A 37 -8.66 -12.42 -2.59
N ILE A 38 -8.04 -11.37 -2.02
CA ILE A 38 -8.19 -10.98 -0.62
C ILE A 38 -9.20 -9.84 -0.55
N VAL A 39 -10.44 -10.17 -0.17
CA VAL A 39 -11.53 -9.19 -0.04
C VAL A 39 -11.14 -8.12 0.97
N GLY A 40 -11.18 -6.85 0.55
CA GLY A 40 -10.87 -5.71 1.42
C GLY A 40 -9.37 -5.48 1.69
N PHE A 41 -8.48 -6.11 0.91
CA PHE A 41 -7.03 -5.88 1.05
C PHE A 41 -6.65 -4.41 0.85
N GLN A 42 -7.04 -3.81 -0.27
CA GLN A 42 -6.74 -2.41 -0.56
C GLN A 42 -7.31 -1.45 0.48
N ASP A 43 -8.52 -1.73 0.99
CA ASP A 43 -9.15 -0.93 2.04
C ASP A 43 -8.37 -1.01 3.36
N SER A 44 -7.91 -2.21 3.72
CA SER A 44 -7.05 -2.42 4.89
C SER A 44 -5.75 -1.64 4.80
N ILE A 45 -5.11 -1.63 3.61
CA ILE A 45 -3.90 -0.84 3.38
C ILE A 45 -4.19 0.65 3.46
N ARG A 46 -5.28 1.16 2.84
CA ARG A 46 -5.66 2.57 2.95
C ARG A 46 -5.92 3.00 4.38
N LYS A 47 -6.57 2.16 5.19
CA LYS A 47 -6.76 2.42 6.64
C LYS A 47 -5.43 2.52 7.38
N PHE A 48 -4.47 1.65 7.07
CA PHE A 48 -3.13 1.71 7.61
C PHE A 48 -2.42 3.01 7.22
N VAL A 49 -2.43 3.38 5.93
CA VAL A 49 -1.86 4.65 5.45
C VAL A 49 -2.49 5.85 6.15
N CYS A 50 -3.82 5.90 6.25
CA CYS A 50 -4.52 6.95 6.97
C CYS A 50 -4.11 7.03 8.45
N HIS A 51 -3.90 5.89 9.10
CA HIS A 51 -3.45 5.85 10.49
C HIS A 51 -2.03 6.44 10.64
N VAL A 52 -1.09 6.02 9.79
CA VAL A 52 0.29 6.53 9.79
C VAL A 52 0.31 8.03 9.51
N VAL A 53 -0.44 8.49 8.50
CA VAL A 53 -0.55 9.92 8.17
C VAL A 53 -1.18 10.70 9.32
N GLY A 54 -2.23 10.17 9.97
CA GLY A 54 -2.89 10.80 11.10
C GLY A 54 -2.00 10.94 12.35
N ILE A 55 -0.96 10.10 12.48
CA ILE A 55 0.05 10.22 13.54
C ILE A 55 1.17 11.20 13.15
N THR A 56 1.57 11.22 11.88
CA THR A 56 2.79 11.90 11.42
C THR A 56 2.54 13.32 10.88
N PHE A 57 1.33 13.64 10.43
CA PHE A 57 0.98 14.94 9.86
C PHE A 57 -0.09 15.65 10.71
N GLN A 58 0.17 16.91 11.06
CA GLN A 58 -0.86 17.80 11.62
C GLN A 58 -1.72 18.45 10.52
N THR A 59 -1.16 18.59 9.32
CA THR A 59 -1.83 19.12 8.13
C THR A 59 -1.16 18.51 6.89
N ILE A 60 -1.95 18.02 5.93
CA ILE A 60 -1.47 17.39 4.71
C ILE A 60 -2.24 17.94 3.51
N ASP A 61 -1.55 18.14 2.39
CA ASP A 61 -2.20 18.53 1.15
C ASP A 61 -3.10 17.41 0.63
N LYS A 62 -4.31 17.75 0.16
CA LYS A 62 -5.27 16.76 -0.33
C LYS A 62 -4.68 15.94 -1.49
N SER A 63 -3.90 16.57 -2.36
CA SER A 63 -3.28 15.92 -3.52
C SER A 63 -2.22 14.91 -3.06
N LEU A 64 -1.42 15.28 -2.04
CA LEU A 64 -0.44 14.36 -1.46
C LEU A 64 -1.14 13.17 -0.77
N LEU A 65 -2.18 13.41 0.04
CA LEU A 65 -2.94 12.35 0.67
C LEU A 65 -3.55 11.38 -0.36
N ALA A 66 -4.13 11.91 -1.44
CA ALA A 66 -4.67 11.10 -2.52
C ALA A 66 -3.58 10.23 -3.16
N GLN A 67 -2.38 10.76 -3.38
CA GLN A 67 -1.24 10.00 -3.90
C GLN A 67 -0.82 8.86 -2.97
N LEU A 68 -0.73 9.11 -1.65
CA LEU A 68 -0.37 8.08 -0.66
C LEU A 68 -1.43 6.97 -0.58
N LEU A 69 -2.69 7.26 -0.89
CA LEU A 69 -3.81 6.30 -0.90
C LEU A 69 -4.00 5.57 -2.24
N GLY A 70 -3.09 5.78 -3.20
CA GLY A 70 -3.10 5.12 -4.51
C GLY A 70 -3.79 5.93 -5.61
N SER A 71 -3.71 7.26 -5.54
CA SER A 71 -4.37 8.21 -6.46
C SER A 71 -5.89 8.01 -6.53
N VAL A 72 -6.51 7.92 -5.36
CA VAL A 72 -7.98 7.93 -5.25
C VAL A 72 -8.50 9.36 -5.48
N ASP A 73 -9.47 9.50 -6.39
CA ASP A 73 -10.20 10.76 -6.66
C ASP A 73 -11.25 11.06 -5.57
#